data_AF-A0A7W5B6Z5-F1
#
_entry.id   AF-A0A7W5B6Z5-F1
#
_cell.length_a   1.000
_cell.length_b   1.000
_cell.length_c   1.000
_cell.angle_alpha   90.00
_cell.angle_beta   90.00
_cell.angle_gamma   90.00
#
_symmetry.space_group_name_H-M   'P 1'
#
loop_
_entity.id
_entity.type
_entity.pdbx_description
1 polymer ?
#
loop_
_entity_poly.entity_id
_entity_poly.type
_entity_poly.pdbx_seq_one_letter_code
_entity_poly.pdbx_strand_id
1 'polypeptide(L)'
;MKRDAYLSGASYVLGEAEKTFKQADGFEQALTALGGANFPELWGWGSYYETADIYQLSLQAAQTALAASAVPAGDIQLVVFAAASFPENPNELAPRLGQVLQTLGCRNALLESATLNGCASYLSAVRLAAARIASGELENVLVVGLGSMTPGMQRFSPFALFGDAACAVVLRADGANAQYRVVDAIQRLDLDELASGITLNDKSQLQTQTLDALLERNQLGRSDISRVFNNNIFLPIKKIRDARSGFKAAQLYTGNVARIGHCHVCDSMINLIDYSSQHATATSELLLLQSDGNGHCACLLLTSI
;
A
#
# COMPACT_ATOMS: atom_id res chain seq x y z
N MET A 1 28.96 -1.21 7.94
CA MET A 1 28.02 -0.49 8.82
C MET A 1 26.67 -0.51 8.12
N LYS A 2 25.59 -0.96 8.76
CA LYS A 2 24.26 -1.01 8.13
C LYS A 2 23.75 0.42 7.97
N ARG A 3 23.37 0.83 6.76
CA ARG A 3 22.81 2.17 6.50
C ARG A 3 21.34 2.19 6.92
N ASP A 4 20.84 3.37 7.28
CA ASP A 4 19.40 3.60 7.41
C ASP A 4 18.76 3.78 6.03
N ALA A 5 17.44 3.59 5.96
CA ALA A 5 16.64 3.94 4.79
C ALA A 5 15.55 4.93 5.20
N TYR A 6 15.30 5.93 4.37
CA TYR A 6 14.41 7.04 4.66
C TYR A 6 13.37 7.23 3.55
N LEU A 7 12.13 7.52 3.91
CA LEU A 7 11.07 7.89 2.97
C LEU A 7 11.10 9.42 2.80
N SER A 8 11.53 9.86 1.62
CA SER A 8 11.85 11.29 1.36
C SER A 8 10.92 11.99 0.40
N GLY A 9 10.05 11.25 -0.25
CA GLY A 9 8.94 11.82 -1.01
C GLY A 9 7.90 10.73 -1.20
N ALA A 10 6.65 11.02 -0.90
CA ALA A 10 5.54 10.09 -1.07
C ALA A 10 4.35 10.83 -1.66
N SER A 11 3.62 10.16 -2.55
CA SER A 11 2.47 10.73 -3.22
C SER A 11 1.50 9.64 -3.63
N TYR A 12 0.29 10.04 -3.99
CA TYR A 12 -0.65 9.18 -4.67
C TYR A 12 -1.52 9.99 -5.63
N VAL A 13 -2.15 9.30 -6.58
CA VAL A 13 -3.14 9.83 -7.50
C VAL A 13 -4.27 8.82 -7.61
N LEU A 14 -5.51 9.28 -7.44
CA LEU A 14 -6.72 8.47 -7.64
C LEU A 14 -7.14 8.50 -9.10
N GLY A 15 -7.94 7.52 -9.52
CA GLY A 15 -8.59 7.54 -10.84
C GLY A 15 -9.34 8.85 -11.11
N GLU A 16 -9.38 9.25 -12.37
CA GLU A 16 -9.97 10.51 -12.81
C GLU A 16 -11.49 10.55 -12.70
N ALA A 17 -12.16 9.39 -12.64
CA ALA A 17 -13.62 9.31 -12.59
C ALA A 17 -14.10 8.87 -11.20
N GLU A 18 -14.63 9.82 -10.42
CA GLU A 18 -15.32 9.50 -9.16
C GLU A 18 -16.69 8.88 -9.43
N LYS A 19 -17.00 7.79 -8.73
CA LYS A 19 -18.29 7.11 -8.75
C LYS A 19 -18.71 6.72 -7.35
N THR A 20 -20.02 6.59 -7.15
CA THR A 20 -20.59 6.14 -5.88
C THR A 20 -20.69 4.62 -5.84
N PHE A 21 -20.68 4.04 -4.64
CA PHE A 21 -20.80 2.59 -4.43
C PHE A 21 -22.00 1.93 -5.15
N LYS A 22 -23.08 2.68 -5.40
CA LYS A 22 -24.26 2.19 -6.14
C LYS A 22 -24.01 1.94 -7.62
N GLN A 23 -22.97 2.56 -8.18
CA GLN A 23 -22.56 2.43 -9.58
C GLN A 23 -21.55 1.31 -9.79
N ALA A 24 -21.03 0.73 -8.70
CA ALA A 24 -20.09 -0.38 -8.77
C ALA A 24 -20.79 -1.66 -9.25
N ASP A 25 -20.14 -2.37 -10.16
CA ASP A 25 -20.55 -3.72 -10.52
C ASP A 25 -20.41 -4.65 -9.31
N GLY A 26 -21.26 -5.68 -9.25
CA GLY A 26 -21.34 -6.60 -8.11
C GLY A 26 -22.12 -6.09 -6.90
N PHE A 27 -22.60 -4.83 -6.87
CA PHE A 27 -23.29 -4.26 -5.71
C PHE A 27 -24.51 -5.08 -5.26
N GLU A 28 -25.43 -5.38 -6.16
CA GLU A 28 -26.64 -6.15 -5.83
C GLU A 28 -26.32 -7.58 -5.35
N GLN A 29 -25.30 -8.21 -5.94
CA GLN A 29 -24.85 -9.55 -5.59
C GLN A 29 -24.22 -9.55 -4.19
N ALA A 30 -23.35 -8.59 -3.91
CA ALA A 30 -22.72 -8.41 -2.61
C ALA A 30 -23.75 -8.04 -1.53
N LEU A 31 -24.71 -7.15 -1.84
CA LEU A 31 -25.79 -6.79 -0.91
C LEU A 31 -26.64 -8.01 -0.53
N THR A 32 -26.94 -8.88 -1.49
CA THR A 32 -27.62 -10.15 -1.25
C THR A 32 -26.79 -11.06 -0.34
N ALA A 33 -25.48 -11.20 -0.61
CA ALA A 33 -24.56 -11.98 0.21
C ALA A 33 -24.44 -11.45 1.65
N LEU A 34 -24.62 -10.14 1.84
CA LEU A 34 -24.66 -9.46 3.14
C LEU A 34 -26.05 -9.50 3.80
N GLY A 35 -26.99 -10.28 3.28
CA GLY A 35 -28.34 -10.44 3.85
C GLY A 35 -29.23 -9.21 3.69
N GLY A 36 -28.97 -8.35 2.68
CA GLY A 36 -29.75 -7.14 2.42
C GLY A 36 -29.43 -5.95 3.33
N ALA A 37 -28.37 -6.03 4.13
CA ALA A 37 -27.97 -5.01 5.10
C ALA A 37 -27.38 -3.74 4.42
N ASN A 38 -28.25 -2.90 3.87
CA ASN A 38 -27.87 -1.65 3.21
C ASN A 38 -27.65 -0.51 4.22
N PHE A 39 -26.48 -0.50 4.85
CA PHE A 39 -26.08 0.54 5.82
C PHE A 39 -24.76 1.23 5.39
N PRO A 40 -24.78 2.12 4.39
CA PRO A 40 -23.56 2.68 3.79
C PRO A 40 -22.60 3.29 4.81
N GLU A 41 -23.11 4.07 5.77
CA GLU A 41 -22.29 4.71 6.81
C GLU A 41 -21.62 3.68 7.74
N LEU A 42 -22.34 2.61 8.11
CA LEU A 42 -21.82 1.55 8.97
C LEU A 42 -20.67 0.79 8.29
N TRP A 43 -20.86 0.47 7.00
CA TRP A 43 -19.88 -0.27 6.22
C TRP A 43 -18.72 0.58 5.70
N GLY A 44 -18.89 1.90 5.66
CA GLY A 44 -17.97 2.82 5.00
C GLY A 44 -18.09 2.76 3.48
N TRP A 45 -19.30 2.56 2.96
CA TRP A 45 -19.57 2.69 1.53
C TRP A 45 -19.79 4.16 1.18
N GLY A 46 -18.98 4.68 0.26
CA GLY A 46 -19.14 6.03 -0.27
C GLY A 46 -18.75 6.09 -1.72
N SER A 47 -17.58 6.65 -2.01
CA SER A 47 -17.05 6.80 -3.36
C SER A 47 -15.92 5.80 -3.65
N TYR A 48 -15.68 5.60 -4.94
CA TYR A 48 -14.51 4.95 -5.49
C TYR A 48 -14.12 5.67 -6.79
N TYR A 49 -12.89 5.46 -7.24
CA TYR A 49 -12.35 6.12 -8.42
C TYR A 49 -12.00 5.10 -9.50
N GLU A 50 -12.24 5.44 -10.76
CA GLU A 50 -11.86 4.62 -11.91
C GLU A 50 -10.84 5.34 -12.77
N THR A 51 -9.96 4.56 -13.40
CA THR A 51 -9.03 5.09 -14.40
C THR A 51 -9.07 4.30 -15.69
N ALA A 52 -8.93 5.00 -16.82
CA ALA A 52 -8.67 4.39 -18.11
C ALA A 52 -7.18 4.07 -18.32
N ASP A 53 -6.27 4.73 -17.59
CA ASP A 53 -4.83 4.54 -17.74
C ASP A 53 -4.08 4.61 -16.41
N ILE A 54 -3.89 3.44 -15.80
CA ILE A 54 -3.16 3.30 -14.53
C ILE A 54 -1.67 3.75 -14.64
N TYR A 55 -1.07 3.72 -15.84
CA TYR A 55 0.31 4.15 -16.04
C TYR A 55 0.43 5.67 -16.07
N GLN A 56 -0.62 6.36 -16.51
CA GLN A 56 -0.67 7.81 -16.41
C GLN A 56 -0.75 8.26 -14.95
N LEU A 57 -1.55 7.58 -14.12
CA LEU A 57 -1.58 7.84 -12.68
C LEU A 57 -0.22 7.54 -12.03
N SER A 58 0.41 6.43 -12.41
CA SER A 58 1.71 6.01 -11.85
C SER A 58 2.82 7.00 -12.19
N LEU A 59 2.82 7.54 -13.41
CA LEU A 59 3.69 8.64 -13.84
C LEU A 59 3.49 9.88 -12.96
N GLN A 60 2.24 10.33 -12.78
CA GLN A 60 1.93 11.53 -11.99
C GLN A 60 2.30 11.37 -10.51
N ALA A 61 2.03 10.20 -9.92
CA ALA A 61 2.45 9.87 -8.56
C ALA A 61 3.99 9.92 -8.47
N ALA A 62 4.70 9.21 -9.35
CA ALA A 62 6.16 9.17 -9.35
C ALA A 62 6.79 10.57 -9.54
N GLN A 63 6.27 11.40 -10.45
CA GLN A 63 6.72 12.79 -10.63
C GLN A 63 6.58 13.60 -9.33
N THR A 64 5.45 13.48 -8.66
CA THR A 64 5.19 14.18 -7.39
C THR A 64 6.10 13.70 -6.28
N ALA A 65 6.34 12.38 -6.17
CA ALA A 65 7.24 11.82 -5.16
C ALA A 65 8.70 12.22 -5.41
N LEU A 66 9.16 12.21 -6.66
CA LEU A 66 10.49 12.68 -7.05
C LEU A 66 10.66 14.16 -6.70
N ALA A 67 9.70 15.00 -7.08
CA ALA A 67 9.72 16.43 -6.76
C ALA A 67 9.79 16.67 -5.24
N ALA A 68 8.97 15.97 -4.44
CA ALA A 68 8.97 16.07 -2.98
C ALA A 68 10.30 15.62 -2.34
N SER A 69 10.95 14.60 -2.90
CA SER A 69 12.25 14.13 -2.42
C SER A 69 13.44 15.00 -2.81
N ALA A 70 13.27 15.85 -3.83
CA ALA A 70 14.34 16.61 -4.48
C ALA A 70 15.50 15.74 -5.00
N VAL A 71 15.25 14.46 -5.30
CA VAL A 71 16.21 13.58 -5.96
C VAL A 71 16.05 13.75 -7.47
N PRO A 72 17.13 14.11 -8.20
CA PRO A 72 17.09 14.11 -9.65
C PRO A 72 16.72 12.72 -10.19
N ALA A 73 15.81 12.64 -11.15
CA ALA A 73 15.37 11.35 -11.71
C ALA A 73 16.53 10.51 -12.28
N GLY A 74 17.58 11.17 -12.80
CA GLY A 74 18.79 10.51 -13.31
C GLY A 74 19.64 9.82 -12.23
N ASP A 75 19.44 10.15 -10.95
CA ASP A 75 20.14 9.60 -9.79
C ASP A 75 19.38 8.44 -9.14
N ILE A 76 18.18 8.12 -9.63
CA ILE A 76 17.44 6.92 -9.22
C ILE A 76 18.13 5.69 -9.81
N GLN A 77 18.53 4.76 -8.94
CA GLN A 77 19.27 3.55 -9.33
C GLN A 77 18.36 2.35 -9.56
N LEU A 78 17.16 2.37 -8.98
CA LEU A 78 16.16 1.31 -9.11
C LEU A 78 14.76 1.91 -9.12
N VAL A 79 13.94 1.47 -10.06
CA VAL A 79 12.48 1.65 -10.04
C VAL A 79 11.81 0.29 -9.89
N VAL A 80 10.94 0.16 -8.88
CA VAL A 80 10.13 -1.04 -8.66
C VAL A 80 8.66 -0.72 -8.90
N PHE A 81 8.04 -1.36 -9.88
CA PHE A 81 6.58 -1.29 -10.07
C PHE A 81 5.89 -2.45 -9.36
N ALA A 82 5.02 -2.15 -8.41
CA ALA A 82 4.31 -3.13 -7.60
C ALA A 82 2.82 -3.12 -7.91
N ALA A 83 2.24 -4.31 -8.14
CA ALA A 83 0.82 -4.47 -8.39
C ALA A 83 0.33 -5.81 -7.82
N ALA A 84 -0.98 -5.96 -7.64
CA ALA A 84 -1.56 -7.27 -7.34
C ALA A 84 -1.49 -8.19 -8.57
N SER A 85 -1.73 -7.63 -9.75
CA SER A 85 -1.52 -8.26 -11.06
C SER A 85 -1.27 -7.18 -12.12
N PHE A 86 -0.71 -7.55 -13.26
CA PHE A 86 -0.69 -6.73 -14.47
C PHE A 86 -1.60 -7.41 -15.51
N PRO A 87 -2.56 -6.69 -16.12
CA PRO A 87 -3.45 -7.29 -17.09
C PRO A 87 -2.74 -7.62 -18.42
N GLU A 88 -1.67 -6.92 -18.74
CA GLU A 88 -0.88 -7.11 -19.95
C GLU A 88 0.09 -8.29 -19.87
N ASN A 89 0.39 -8.89 -21.03
CA ASN A 89 1.50 -9.83 -21.10
C ASN A 89 2.86 -9.11 -21.03
N PRO A 90 3.98 -9.82 -20.77
CA PRO A 90 5.28 -9.18 -20.60
C PRO A 90 5.75 -8.31 -21.78
N ASN A 91 5.40 -8.66 -23.02
CA ASN A 91 5.80 -7.91 -24.21
C ASN A 91 5.03 -6.60 -24.38
N GLU A 92 3.84 -6.51 -23.81
CA GLU A 92 3.01 -5.29 -23.77
C GLU A 92 3.35 -4.43 -22.55
N LEU A 93 3.60 -5.06 -21.40
CA LEU A 93 3.94 -4.39 -20.15
C LEU A 93 5.28 -3.65 -20.24
N ALA A 94 6.32 -4.29 -20.78
CA ALA A 94 7.66 -3.71 -20.80
C ALA A 94 7.74 -2.35 -21.55
N PRO A 95 7.16 -2.18 -22.76
CA PRO A 95 7.10 -0.87 -23.42
C PRO A 95 6.34 0.19 -22.62
N ARG A 96 5.22 -0.17 -21.96
CA ARG A 96 4.42 0.76 -21.15
C ARG A 96 5.24 1.28 -19.96
N LEU A 97 5.90 0.39 -19.22
CA LEU A 97 6.80 0.77 -18.11
C LEU A 97 8.02 1.55 -18.62
N GLY A 98 8.59 1.16 -19.75
CA GLY A 98 9.69 1.88 -20.40
C GLY A 98 9.33 3.32 -20.76
N GLN A 99 8.11 3.55 -21.25
CA GLN A 99 7.60 4.90 -21.54
C GLN A 99 7.46 5.74 -20.27
N VAL A 100 6.97 5.16 -19.16
CA VAL A 100 6.92 5.83 -17.86
C VAL A 100 8.33 6.24 -17.41
N LEU A 101 9.30 5.32 -17.43
CA LEU A 101 10.69 5.61 -17.06
C LEU A 101 11.34 6.68 -17.94
N GLN A 102 11.12 6.61 -19.26
CA GLN A 102 11.62 7.59 -20.22
C GLN A 102 11.07 8.99 -19.92
N THR A 103 9.77 9.07 -19.60
CA THR A 103 9.08 10.33 -19.30
C THR A 103 9.51 10.90 -17.95
N LEU A 104 9.75 10.04 -16.95
CA LEU A 104 10.31 10.44 -15.66
C LEU A 104 11.76 10.92 -15.77
N GLY A 105 12.52 10.44 -16.77
CA GLY A 105 13.95 10.70 -16.89
C GLY A 105 14.83 9.73 -16.08
N CYS A 106 14.27 8.63 -15.57
CA CYS A 106 14.98 7.56 -14.84
C CYS A 106 15.81 6.67 -15.77
N ARG A 107 16.69 7.27 -16.59
CA ARG A 107 17.41 6.60 -17.69
C ARG A 107 18.47 5.59 -17.24
N ASN A 108 18.96 5.73 -16.01
CA ASN A 108 20.00 4.89 -15.43
C ASN A 108 19.46 3.85 -14.45
N ALA A 109 18.15 3.87 -14.19
CA ALA A 109 17.55 3.01 -13.19
C ALA A 109 17.42 1.58 -13.72
N LEU A 110 17.74 0.61 -12.86
CA LEU A 110 17.26 -0.76 -13.04
C LEU A 110 15.73 -0.79 -12.94
N LEU A 111 15.10 -1.70 -13.67
CA LEU A 111 13.66 -1.92 -13.64
C LEU A 111 13.37 -3.28 -13.01
N GLU A 112 12.60 -3.27 -11.94
CA GLU A 112 12.05 -4.47 -11.30
C GLU A 112 10.54 -4.35 -11.12
N SER A 113 9.88 -5.50 -10.92
CA SER A 113 8.46 -5.54 -10.60
C SER A 113 8.18 -6.46 -9.42
N ALA A 114 7.24 -6.07 -8.56
CA ALA A 114 6.74 -6.90 -7.46
C ALA A 114 5.27 -7.25 -7.71
N THR A 115 5.00 -8.54 -7.90
CA THR A 115 3.64 -9.08 -8.13
C THR A 115 3.47 -10.39 -7.36
N LEU A 116 2.29 -11.00 -7.45
CA LEU A 116 1.89 -12.26 -6.78
C LEU A 116 1.71 -12.19 -5.26
N ASN A 117 2.20 -11.15 -4.58
CA ASN A 117 1.95 -10.97 -3.13
C ASN A 117 0.58 -10.34 -2.83
N GLY A 118 -0.33 -10.29 -3.82
CA GLY A 118 -1.62 -9.60 -3.71
C GLY A 118 -1.47 -8.13 -3.32
N CYS A 119 -2.32 -7.65 -2.40
CA CYS A 119 -2.24 -6.26 -1.93
C CYS A 119 -0.94 -5.96 -1.16
N ALA A 120 -0.24 -6.99 -0.66
CA ALA A 120 1.04 -6.83 0.03
C ALA A 120 2.25 -6.56 -0.90
N SER A 121 2.07 -6.61 -2.24
CA SER A 121 3.16 -6.41 -3.20
C SER A 121 3.91 -5.10 -3.02
N TYR A 122 3.21 -3.99 -2.78
CA TYR A 122 3.86 -2.68 -2.63
C TYR A 122 4.73 -2.60 -1.37
N LEU A 123 4.22 -2.99 -0.20
CA LEU A 123 5.03 -3.01 1.02
C LEU A 123 6.18 -4.03 0.94
N SER A 124 5.98 -5.14 0.22
CA SER A 124 7.06 -6.09 -0.07
C SER A 124 8.18 -5.46 -0.90
N ALA A 125 7.83 -4.66 -1.91
CA ALA A 125 8.79 -3.90 -2.72
C ALA A 125 9.52 -2.85 -1.88
N VAL A 126 8.81 -2.08 -1.06
CA VAL A 126 9.42 -1.10 -0.13
C VAL A 126 10.38 -1.78 0.85
N ARG A 127 10.02 -2.95 1.39
CA ARG A 127 10.89 -3.75 2.26
C ARG A 127 12.18 -4.16 1.55
N LEU A 128 12.08 -4.66 0.31
CA LEU A 128 13.25 -5.07 -0.46
C LEU A 128 14.14 -3.87 -0.81
N ALA A 129 13.56 -2.75 -1.23
CA ALA A 129 14.27 -1.50 -1.48
C ALA A 129 15.03 -1.02 -0.24
N ALA A 130 14.36 -0.98 0.93
CA ALA A 130 14.98 -0.59 2.19
C ALA A 130 16.14 -1.52 2.58
N ALA A 131 16.01 -2.84 2.33
CA ALA A 131 17.07 -3.79 2.60
C ALA A 131 18.31 -3.58 1.70
N ARG A 132 18.11 -3.25 0.42
CA ARG A 132 19.19 -2.95 -0.54
C ARG A 132 19.88 -1.62 -0.23
N ILE A 133 19.15 -0.64 0.28
CA ILE A 133 19.74 0.60 0.83
C ILE A 133 20.57 0.28 2.08
N ALA A 134 20.00 -0.48 3.01
CA ALA A 134 20.64 -0.81 4.27
C ALA A 134 21.92 -1.65 4.11
N SER A 135 22.00 -2.49 3.06
CA SER A 135 23.21 -3.24 2.69
C SER A 135 24.29 -2.36 2.05
N GLY A 136 23.95 -1.14 1.62
CA GLY A 136 24.81 -0.24 0.87
C GLY A 136 24.87 -0.52 -0.62
N GLU A 137 23.98 -1.37 -1.15
CA GLU A 137 23.88 -1.67 -2.57
C GLU A 137 23.29 -0.49 -3.36
N LEU A 138 22.26 0.16 -2.80
CA LEU A 138 21.54 1.26 -3.42
C LEU A 138 21.52 2.49 -2.49
N GLU A 139 21.31 3.66 -3.08
CA GLU A 139 21.19 4.94 -2.39
C GLU A 139 19.82 5.57 -2.63
N ASN A 140 19.34 5.61 -3.87
CA ASN A 140 18.05 6.18 -4.23
C ASN A 140 17.18 5.18 -5.00
N VAL A 141 16.01 4.87 -4.46
CA VAL A 141 15.07 3.91 -5.04
C VAL A 141 13.69 4.53 -5.14
N LEU A 142 13.04 4.40 -6.30
CA LEU A 142 11.64 4.75 -6.49
C LEU A 142 10.79 3.47 -6.47
N VAL A 143 9.79 3.40 -5.60
CA VAL A 143 8.80 2.31 -5.59
C VAL A 143 7.46 2.90 -5.97
N VAL A 144 6.79 2.29 -6.96
CA VAL A 144 5.52 2.76 -7.52
C VAL A 144 4.48 1.65 -7.40
N GLY A 145 3.37 1.92 -6.72
CA GLY A 145 2.22 1.03 -6.61
C GLY A 145 1.20 1.31 -7.70
N LEU A 146 0.69 0.28 -8.35
CA LEU A 146 -0.43 0.33 -9.29
C LEU A 146 -1.58 -0.49 -8.71
N GLY A 147 -2.62 0.20 -8.25
CA GLY A 147 -3.88 -0.40 -7.84
C GLY A 147 -4.91 -0.20 -8.94
N SER A 148 -5.16 -1.24 -9.73
CA SER A 148 -6.23 -1.26 -10.73
C SER A 148 -6.96 -2.59 -10.70
N MET A 149 -8.20 -2.58 -11.17
CA MET A 149 -8.99 -3.80 -11.32
C MET A 149 -8.32 -4.85 -12.21
N THR A 150 -8.12 -6.05 -11.65
CA THR A 150 -7.82 -7.27 -12.43
C THR A 150 -9.05 -7.66 -13.27
N PRO A 151 -8.88 -8.08 -14.54
CA PRO A 151 -9.97 -8.58 -15.36
C PRO A 151 -10.81 -9.66 -14.66
N GLY A 152 -12.13 -9.50 -14.68
CA GLY A 152 -13.08 -10.45 -14.08
C GLY A 152 -13.39 -10.23 -12.59
N MET A 153 -12.71 -9.31 -11.91
CA MET A 153 -13.13 -8.89 -10.56
C MET A 153 -14.28 -7.89 -10.61
N GLN A 154 -15.15 -7.93 -9.62
CA GLN A 154 -16.20 -6.93 -9.40
C GLN A 154 -15.67 -5.86 -8.44
N ARG A 155 -16.01 -4.60 -8.71
CA ARG A 155 -15.62 -3.47 -7.86
C ARG A 155 -16.29 -3.55 -6.50
N PHE A 156 -17.54 -4.00 -6.44
CA PHE A 156 -18.19 -4.24 -5.17
C PHE A 156 -18.08 -5.73 -4.83
N SER A 157 -17.31 -6.02 -3.78
CA SER A 157 -17.16 -7.37 -3.23
C SER A 157 -17.78 -7.44 -1.82
N PRO A 158 -17.97 -8.65 -1.25
CA PRO A 158 -18.49 -8.80 0.11
C PRO A 158 -17.63 -8.15 1.21
N PHE A 159 -16.38 -7.77 0.94
CA PHE A 159 -15.47 -7.21 1.95
C PHE A 159 -14.93 -5.82 1.63
N ALA A 160 -15.03 -5.36 0.38
CA ALA A 160 -14.45 -4.10 -0.05
C ALA A 160 -15.16 -3.53 -1.30
N LEU A 161 -15.07 -2.21 -1.43
CA LEU A 161 -15.39 -1.45 -2.63
C LEU A 161 -14.07 -1.03 -3.28
N PHE A 162 -13.74 -1.55 -4.45
CA PHE A 162 -12.44 -1.33 -5.10
C PHE A 162 -12.40 -0.05 -5.94
N GLY A 163 -11.33 0.72 -5.76
CA GLY A 163 -11.01 1.90 -6.54
C GLY A 163 -9.62 1.78 -7.18
N ASP A 164 -9.41 2.53 -8.26
CA ASP A 164 -8.14 2.59 -8.96
C ASP A 164 -7.32 3.78 -8.45
N ALA A 165 -6.02 3.54 -8.20
CA ALA A 165 -5.07 4.55 -7.77
C ALA A 165 -3.64 4.11 -8.06
N ALA A 166 -2.74 5.08 -8.18
CA ALA A 166 -1.30 4.84 -8.08
C ALA A 166 -0.72 5.56 -6.88
N CYS A 167 0.31 4.97 -6.26
CA CYS A 167 1.11 5.64 -5.24
C CYS A 167 2.59 5.51 -5.56
N ALA A 168 3.40 6.42 -5.02
CA ALA A 168 4.84 6.37 -5.20
C ALA A 168 5.56 6.80 -3.93
N VAL A 169 6.74 6.23 -3.70
CA VAL A 169 7.65 6.65 -2.65
C VAL A 169 9.09 6.59 -3.12
N VAL A 170 9.87 7.61 -2.77
CA VAL A 170 11.33 7.64 -2.94
C VAL A 170 11.98 7.27 -1.62
N LEU A 171 12.73 6.16 -1.63
CA LEU A 171 13.59 5.76 -0.53
C LEU A 171 15.02 6.26 -0.76
N ARG A 172 15.64 6.78 0.30
CA ARG A 172 16.99 7.32 0.29
C ARG A 172 17.86 6.72 1.39
N ALA A 173 19.16 6.62 1.14
CA ALA A 173 20.16 6.28 2.15
C ALA A 173 20.46 7.45 3.10
N ASP A 174 20.29 8.69 2.63
CA ASP A 174 20.39 9.90 3.45
C ASP A 174 19.00 10.36 3.91
N GLY A 175 18.93 11.03 5.06
CA GLY A 175 17.68 11.55 5.63
C GLY A 175 17.21 12.86 5.00
N ALA A 176 17.74 13.25 3.84
CA ALA A 176 17.45 14.55 3.23
C ALA A 176 16.02 14.59 2.68
N ASN A 177 15.23 15.58 3.13
CA ASN A 177 13.80 15.71 2.86
C ASN A 177 12.95 14.52 3.36
N ALA A 178 13.51 13.70 4.26
CA ALA A 178 12.79 12.59 4.83
C ALA A 178 11.73 13.04 5.84
N GLN A 179 10.56 12.40 5.78
CA GLN A 179 9.53 12.51 6.82
C GLN A 179 9.57 11.32 7.77
N TYR A 180 10.09 10.18 7.28
CA TYR A 180 10.13 8.95 8.03
C TYR A 180 11.44 8.21 7.81
N ARG A 181 11.94 7.58 8.87
CA ARG A 181 12.99 6.56 8.80
C ARG A 181 12.36 5.18 8.90
N VAL A 182 12.83 4.25 8.09
CA VAL A 182 12.46 2.83 8.18
C VAL A 182 13.14 2.23 9.41
N VAL A 183 12.36 1.85 10.41
CA VAL A 183 12.86 1.15 11.60
C VAL A 183 13.07 -0.31 11.25
N ASP A 184 12.06 -0.95 10.68
CA ASP A 184 12.12 -2.35 10.29
C ASP A 184 10.99 -2.71 9.32
N ALA A 185 11.13 -3.82 8.60
CA ALA A 185 10.09 -4.36 7.73
C ALA A 185 10.16 -5.89 7.66
N ILE A 186 9.01 -6.55 7.58
CA ILE A 186 8.90 -8.01 7.51
C ILE A 186 7.83 -8.39 6.51
N GLN A 187 7.99 -9.56 5.94
CA GLN A 187 6.98 -10.20 5.10
C GLN A 187 6.89 -11.68 5.51
N ARG A 188 5.67 -12.22 5.52
CA ARG A 188 5.43 -13.64 5.73
C ARG A 188 4.46 -14.19 4.69
N LEU A 189 4.54 -15.50 4.53
CA LEU A 189 3.67 -16.32 3.69
C LEU A 189 3.00 -17.35 4.60
N ASP A 190 1.70 -17.54 4.41
CA ASP A 190 0.99 -18.75 4.81
C ASP A 190 0.73 -19.59 3.56
N LEU A 191 1.36 -20.77 3.51
CA LEU A 191 1.30 -21.64 2.35
C LEU A 191 -0.08 -22.31 2.22
N ASP A 192 -0.71 -22.64 3.33
CA ASP A 192 -2.00 -23.31 3.33
C ASP A 192 -3.09 -22.34 2.87
N GLU A 193 -3.06 -21.08 3.32
CA GLU A 193 -3.92 -20.01 2.80
C GLU A 193 -3.70 -19.78 1.30
N LEU A 194 -2.44 -19.74 0.85
CA LEU A 194 -2.12 -19.53 -0.56
C LEU A 194 -2.65 -20.67 -1.44
N ALA A 195 -2.52 -21.92 -0.98
CA ALA A 195 -2.88 -23.12 -1.75
C ALA A 195 -4.37 -23.43 -1.74
N SER A 196 -5.06 -23.20 -0.61
CA SER A 196 -6.45 -23.62 -0.40
C SER A 196 -7.49 -22.51 -0.65
N GLY A 197 -7.03 -21.26 -0.83
CA GLY A 197 -7.91 -20.10 -0.88
C GLY A 197 -8.25 -19.59 0.53
N ILE A 198 -8.82 -18.39 0.58
CA ILE A 198 -8.89 -17.60 1.83
C ILE A 198 -10.20 -17.83 2.60
N THR A 199 -10.10 -17.93 3.93
CA THR A 199 -11.18 -17.48 4.84
C THR A 199 -10.80 -16.20 5.61
N LEU A 200 -11.80 -15.48 6.12
CA LEU A 200 -11.58 -14.25 6.92
C LEU A 200 -10.76 -14.50 8.21
N ASN A 201 -10.84 -15.69 8.78
CA ASN A 201 -10.13 -16.03 10.02
C ASN A 201 -8.65 -16.25 9.75
N ASP A 202 -8.29 -16.94 8.66
CA ASP A 202 -6.90 -17.24 8.33
C ASP A 202 -6.10 -15.94 8.16
N LYS A 203 -6.64 -14.99 7.37
CA LYS A 203 -6.05 -13.66 7.20
C LYS A 203 -5.76 -12.91 8.51
N SER A 204 -6.64 -13.05 9.51
CA SER A 204 -6.44 -12.41 10.81
C SER A 204 -5.25 -13.02 11.58
N GLN A 205 -5.01 -14.31 11.40
CA GLN A 205 -3.92 -15.03 12.04
C GLN A 205 -2.57 -14.68 11.42
N LEU A 206 -2.43 -14.77 10.08
CA LEU A 206 -1.18 -14.42 9.40
C LEU A 206 -0.77 -12.96 9.69
N GLN A 207 -1.73 -12.04 9.69
CA GLN A 207 -1.52 -10.65 10.06
C GLN A 207 -0.94 -10.51 11.48
N THR A 208 -1.57 -11.17 12.45
CA THR A 208 -1.14 -11.11 13.85
C THR A 208 0.24 -11.74 14.04
N GLN A 209 0.51 -12.90 13.46
CA GLN A 209 1.83 -13.55 13.54
C GLN A 209 2.95 -12.68 12.91
N THR A 210 2.64 -12.00 11.81
CA THR A 210 3.60 -11.12 11.13
C THR A 210 3.91 -9.89 11.98
N LEU A 211 2.88 -9.28 12.57
CA LEU A 211 3.02 -8.17 13.50
C LEU A 211 3.80 -8.56 14.76
N ASP A 212 3.49 -9.71 15.35
CA ASP A 212 4.11 -10.18 16.59
C ASP A 212 5.61 -10.36 16.39
N ALA A 213 6.00 -11.01 15.30
CA ALA A 213 7.40 -11.15 14.91
C ALA A 213 8.09 -9.79 14.67
N LEU A 214 7.38 -8.82 14.09
CA LEU A 214 7.89 -7.46 13.90
C LEU A 214 8.14 -6.74 15.22
N LEU A 215 7.20 -6.83 16.16
CA LEU A 215 7.30 -6.13 17.44
C LEU A 215 8.32 -6.80 18.36
N GLU A 216 8.32 -8.13 18.43
CA GLU A 216 9.28 -8.90 19.25
C GLU A 216 10.73 -8.63 18.86
N ARG A 217 11.06 -8.65 17.56
CA ARG A 217 12.43 -8.37 17.10
C ARG A 217 12.89 -6.92 17.36
N ASN A 218 11.94 -6.01 17.59
CA ASN A 218 12.21 -4.61 17.94
C ASN A 218 12.01 -4.31 19.43
N GLN A 219 11.66 -5.31 20.25
CA GLN A 219 11.37 -5.15 21.69
C GLN A 219 10.25 -4.12 21.97
N LEU A 220 9.22 -4.12 21.12
CA LEU A 220 8.09 -3.20 21.19
C LEU A 220 6.80 -3.93 21.60
N GLY A 221 5.88 -3.18 22.21
CA GLY A 221 4.49 -3.54 22.43
C GLY A 221 3.54 -2.83 21.46
N ARG A 222 2.29 -3.31 21.36
CA ARG A 222 1.26 -2.66 20.51
C ARG A 222 0.97 -1.23 20.96
N SER A 223 1.14 -0.91 22.24
CA SER A 223 0.95 0.43 22.80
C SER A 223 1.98 1.44 22.33
N ASP A 224 3.14 0.98 21.84
CA ASP A 224 4.21 1.87 21.36
C ASP A 224 3.91 2.37 19.94
N ILE A 225 3.01 1.70 19.21
CA ILE A 225 2.60 2.08 17.87
C ILE A 225 1.55 3.20 17.97
N SER A 226 1.87 4.40 17.49
CA SER A 226 0.96 5.54 17.52
C SER A 226 -0.23 5.34 16.58
N ARG A 227 0.02 4.87 15.35
CA ARG A 227 -1.01 4.67 14.32
C ARG A 227 -0.76 3.45 13.45
N VAL A 228 -1.86 2.87 12.97
CA VAL A 228 -1.87 1.69 12.09
C VAL A 228 -2.61 2.04 10.80
N PHE A 229 -1.91 1.87 9.68
CA PHE A 229 -2.40 2.06 8.32
C PHE A 229 -2.47 0.69 7.64
N ASN A 230 -3.68 0.20 7.43
CA ASN A 230 -3.94 -1.14 6.90
C ASN A 230 -4.83 -1.06 5.64
N ASN A 231 -5.10 -2.18 4.95
CA ASN A 231 -5.98 -2.18 3.78
C ASN A 231 -7.35 -1.54 4.06
N ASN A 232 -7.88 -0.82 3.07
CA ASN A 232 -9.18 -0.15 3.08
C ASN A 232 -10.30 -1.10 2.69
N ILE A 233 -10.55 -2.07 3.56
CA ILE A 233 -11.74 -2.93 3.50
C ILE A 233 -12.89 -2.29 4.28
N PHE A 234 -14.09 -2.86 4.20
CA PHE A 234 -15.25 -2.32 4.91
C PHE A 234 -14.99 -2.15 6.41
N LEU A 235 -15.50 -1.04 6.97
CA LEU A 235 -15.16 -0.57 8.31
C LEU A 235 -15.38 -1.62 9.42
N PRO A 236 -16.49 -2.38 9.46
CA PRO A 236 -16.68 -3.40 10.48
C PRO A 236 -15.62 -4.50 10.40
N ILE A 237 -15.27 -4.94 9.18
CA ILE A 237 -14.27 -5.99 8.95
C ILE A 237 -12.90 -5.48 9.35
N LYS A 238 -12.52 -4.28 8.89
CA LYS A 238 -11.26 -3.62 9.24
C LYS A 238 -11.10 -3.49 10.76
N LYS A 239 -12.12 -2.97 11.45
CA LYS A 239 -12.10 -2.79 12.91
C LYS A 239 -11.97 -4.10 13.67
N ILE A 240 -12.72 -5.14 13.28
CA ILE A 240 -12.63 -6.47 13.90
C ILE A 240 -11.22 -7.05 13.70
N ARG A 241 -10.68 -6.96 12.48
CA ARG A 241 -9.37 -7.50 12.15
C ARG A 241 -8.26 -6.81 12.92
N ASP A 242 -8.24 -5.49 12.93
CA ASP A 242 -7.20 -4.73 13.64
C ASP A 242 -7.34 -4.88 15.17
N ALA A 243 -8.56 -5.00 15.71
CA ALA A 243 -8.80 -5.29 17.12
C ALA A 243 -8.28 -6.68 17.53
N ARG A 244 -8.43 -7.70 16.67
CA ARG A 244 -7.87 -9.05 16.88
C ARG A 244 -6.33 -9.05 16.98
N SER A 245 -5.66 -8.13 16.28
CA SER A 245 -4.22 -7.92 16.41
C SER A 245 -3.80 -7.14 17.67
N GLY A 246 -4.76 -6.78 18.54
CA GLY A 246 -4.51 -6.15 19.84
C GLY A 246 -4.46 -4.62 19.82
N PHE A 247 -4.84 -3.98 18.71
CA PHE A 247 -4.85 -2.52 18.62
C PHE A 247 -6.15 -1.90 19.14
N LYS A 248 -6.02 -0.72 19.74
CA LYS A 248 -7.14 0.10 20.21
C LYS A 248 -7.72 0.91 19.04
N ALA A 249 -9.01 1.22 19.11
CA ALA A 249 -9.68 2.04 18.09
C ALA A 249 -8.97 3.37 17.79
N ALA A 250 -8.38 4.02 18.80
CA ALA A 250 -7.64 5.27 18.64
C ALA A 250 -6.34 5.16 17.83
N GLN A 251 -5.80 3.94 17.65
CA GLN A 251 -4.62 3.69 16.83
C GLN A 251 -4.99 3.45 15.36
N LEU A 252 -6.26 3.15 15.06
CA LEU A 252 -6.68 2.74 13.73
C LEU A 252 -7.00 3.94 12.85
N TYR A 253 -6.34 4.04 11.69
CA TYR A 253 -6.76 5.00 10.68
C TYR A 253 -7.87 4.41 9.80
N THR A 254 -9.00 5.10 9.73
CA THR A 254 -10.16 4.74 8.88
C THR A 254 -10.70 5.91 8.07
N GLY A 255 -10.00 7.05 8.08
CA GLY A 255 -10.55 8.36 7.69
C GLY A 255 -10.93 8.49 6.22
N ASN A 256 -10.34 7.69 5.34
CA ASN A 256 -10.54 7.76 3.90
C ASN A 256 -11.25 6.53 3.31
N VAL A 257 -11.61 5.51 4.11
CA VAL A 257 -12.22 4.26 3.61
C VAL A 257 -13.47 4.55 2.78
N ALA A 258 -14.38 5.39 3.29
CA ALA A 258 -15.60 5.77 2.57
C ALA A 258 -15.33 6.70 1.38
N ARG A 259 -14.19 7.37 1.34
CA ARG A 259 -13.84 8.33 0.30
C ARG A 259 -13.25 7.64 -0.92
N ILE A 260 -12.39 6.64 -0.73
CA ILE A 260 -11.59 6.05 -1.83
C ILE A 260 -11.81 4.56 -2.04
N GLY A 261 -12.40 3.86 -1.07
CA GLY A 261 -12.49 2.41 -1.08
C GLY A 261 -11.12 1.73 -0.95
N HIS A 262 -11.04 0.50 -1.47
CA HIS A 262 -9.84 -0.33 -1.52
C HIS A 262 -9.06 -0.04 -2.80
N CYS A 263 -7.97 0.70 -2.68
CA CYS A 263 -7.03 1.03 -3.75
C CYS A 263 -5.92 -0.04 -3.88
N HIS A 264 -6.28 -1.31 -3.69
CA HIS A 264 -5.40 -2.48 -3.83
C HIS A 264 -4.09 -2.35 -3.02
N VAL A 265 -2.94 -2.34 -3.70
CA VAL A 265 -1.60 -2.27 -3.10
C VAL A 265 -1.28 -0.90 -2.50
N CYS A 266 -2.06 0.12 -2.83
CA CYS A 266 -1.75 1.52 -2.48
C CYS A 266 -2.28 1.94 -1.10
N ASP A 267 -3.22 1.20 -0.53
CA ASP A 267 -4.00 1.62 0.66
C ASP A 267 -3.15 2.16 1.80
N SER A 268 -2.19 1.37 2.29
CA SER A 268 -1.41 1.72 3.47
C SER A 268 -0.59 2.99 3.28
N MET A 269 -0.11 3.24 2.05
CA MET A 269 0.61 4.47 1.70
C MET A 269 -0.35 5.67 1.56
N ILE A 270 -1.50 5.50 0.91
CA ILE A 270 -2.51 6.57 0.82
C ILE A 270 -3.00 6.96 2.23
N ASN A 271 -3.22 5.97 3.09
CA ASN A 271 -3.63 6.16 4.47
C ASN A 271 -2.59 6.94 5.28
N LEU A 272 -1.30 6.64 5.11
CA LEU A 272 -0.22 7.40 5.73
C LEU A 272 -0.21 8.87 5.25
N ILE A 273 -0.28 9.08 3.93
CA ILE A 273 -0.25 10.42 3.32
C ILE A 273 -1.45 11.27 3.74
N ASP A 274 -2.66 10.70 3.72
CA ASP A 274 -3.86 11.42 4.15
C ASP A 274 -3.78 11.77 5.64
N TYR A 275 -3.34 10.82 6.47
CA TYR A 275 -3.18 11.07 7.90
C TYR A 275 -2.21 12.21 8.17
N SER A 276 -1.02 12.20 7.56
CA SER A 276 0.00 13.23 7.76
C SER A 276 -0.40 14.59 7.19
N SER A 277 -1.21 14.64 6.14
CA SER A 277 -1.76 15.90 5.60
C SER A 277 -2.75 16.59 6.55
N GLN A 278 -3.36 15.83 7.46
CA GLN A 278 -4.41 16.30 8.38
C GLN A 278 -3.90 16.43 9.83
N HIS A 279 -2.75 15.84 10.15
CA HIS A 279 -2.23 15.77 11.50
C HIS A 279 -0.74 16.09 11.51
N ALA A 280 -0.33 17.01 12.38
CA ALA A 280 1.07 17.15 12.72
C ALA A 280 1.55 15.83 13.35
N THR A 281 2.53 15.19 12.72
CA THR A 281 3.16 13.98 13.25
C THR A 281 4.18 14.44 14.29
N ALA A 282 4.11 13.94 15.52
CA ALA A 282 5.12 14.26 16.52
C ALA A 282 6.44 13.56 16.16
N THR A 283 7.58 14.15 16.49
CA THR A 283 8.89 13.53 16.25
C THR A 283 9.01 12.21 17.01
N SER A 284 9.61 11.19 16.39
CA SER A 284 9.80 9.85 16.95
C SER A 284 8.51 9.05 17.21
N GLU A 285 7.40 9.39 16.59
CA GLU A 285 6.19 8.55 16.59
C GLU A 285 6.43 7.28 15.77
N LEU A 286 6.04 6.13 16.33
CA LEU A 286 6.11 4.86 15.62
C LEU A 286 4.81 4.61 14.85
N LEU A 287 4.95 4.44 13.55
CA LEU A 287 3.84 4.27 12.61
C LEU A 287 3.95 2.91 11.94
N LEU A 288 2.85 2.17 11.90
CA LEU A 288 2.80 0.85 11.29
C LEU A 288 2.00 0.89 9.98
N LEU A 289 2.67 0.58 8.87
CA LEU A 289 2.00 0.25 7.62
C LEU A 289 1.90 -1.26 7.53
N GLN A 290 0.71 -1.76 7.20
CA GLN A 290 0.44 -3.17 7.06
C GLN A 290 -0.41 -3.40 5.82
N SER A 291 -0.15 -4.51 5.14
CA SER A 291 -0.99 -4.96 4.05
C SER A 291 -0.97 -6.46 3.95
N ASP A 292 -2.13 -7.03 3.64
CA ASP A 292 -2.30 -8.45 3.39
C ASP A 292 -2.97 -8.73 2.04
N GLY A 293 -2.53 -9.80 1.40
CA GLY A 293 -3.08 -10.41 0.19
C GLY A 293 -3.28 -11.91 0.42
N ASN A 294 -3.64 -12.66 -0.62
CA ASN A 294 -3.89 -14.09 -0.50
C ASN A 294 -2.66 -14.83 0.03
N GLY A 295 -2.70 -15.31 1.28
CA GLY A 295 -1.59 -15.98 1.95
C GLY A 295 -0.37 -15.10 2.21
N HIS A 296 -0.42 -13.79 1.98
CA HIS A 296 0.73 -12.89 2.11
C HIS A 296 0.44 -11.76 3.08
N CYS A 297 1.39 -11.45 3.95
CA CYS A 297 1.33 -10.27 4.80
C CYS A 297 2.68 -9.56 4.82
N ALA A 298 2.67 -8.23 4.72
CA ALA A 298 3.84 -7.38 4.85
C ALA A 298 3.57 -6.25 5.84
N CYS A 299 4.56 -5.99 6.70
CA CYS A 299 4.53 -4.90 7.67
C CYS A 299 5.78 -4.04 7.50
N LEU A 300 5.60 -2.72 7.60
CA LEU A 300 6.65 -1.71 7.58
C LEU A 300 6.48 -0.83 8.82
N LEU A 301 7.50 -0.80 9.66
CA LEU A 301 7.58 0.05 10.84
C LEU A 301 8.40 1.28 10.50
N LEU A 302 7.78 2.44 10.67
CA LEU A 302 8.39 3.75 10.44
C LEU A 302 8.50 4.50 11.77
N THR A 303 9.47 5.40 11.83
CA THR A 303 9.50 6.46 12.84
C THR A 303 9.53 7.81 12.14
N SER A 304 8.71 8.76 12.60
CA SER A 304 8.75 10.14 12.12
C SER A 304 10.02 10.84 12.58
N ILE A 305 10.54 11.74 11.74
CA ILE A 305 11.73 12.54 12.03
C ILE A 305 11.41 14.04 12.09
#